data_AF-A0A401RI78-F1
#
_entry.id   AF-A0A401RI78-F1
#
_cell.length_a   1.000
_cell.length_b   1.000
_cell.length_c   1.000
_cell.angle_alpha   90.00
_cell.angle_beta   90.00
_cell.angle_gamma   90.00
#
_symmetry.space_group_name_H-M   'P 1'
#
loop_
_entity.id
_entity.type
_entity.pdbx_description
1 polymer ?
#
loop_
_entity_poly.entity_id
_entity_poly.type
_entity_poly.pdbx_seq_one_letter_code
_entity_poly.pdbx_strand_id
1 'polypeptide(L)'
;VWNDAASQIFYSLGIGFGGLLSMASYNKFDNNVVRDTLIIVTGNCITSFFAGFAIFSILGHMAWKKGVAVGDVADSGPGLAFVAYPEALALLPGSFIWSILFFLMLFTLGID
;
A
#
# COMPACT_ATOMS: atom_id res chain seq x y z
N VAL A 1 19.66 -1.88 0.48
CA VAL A 1 18.92 -1.35 1.65
C VAL A 1 18.74 0.16 1.59
N TRP A 2 19.80 0.99 1.72
CA TRP A 2 19.64 2.45 1.69
C TRP A 2 19.16 3.00 0.33
N ASN A 3 19.67 2.43 -0.77
CA ASN A 3 19.19 2.77 -2.11
C ASN A 3 17.71 2.43 -2.28
N ASP A 4 17.31 1.21 -1.89
CA ASP A 4 15.92 0.75 -1.97
C ASP A 4 14.98 1.59 -1.12
N ALA A 5 15.39 1.98 0.10
CA ALA A 5 14.62 2.87 0.97
C ALA A 5 14.44 4.26 0.34
N ALA A 6 15.50 4.81 -0.29
CA ALA A 6 15.42 6.09 -0.98
C ALA A 6 14.50 6.02 -2.21
N SER A 7 14.61 4.96 -3.03
CA SER A 7 13.70 4.76 -4.16
C SER A 7 12.26 4.55 -3.72
N GLN A 8 12.03 3.76 -2.66
CA GLN A 8 10.69 3.51 -2.14
C GLN A 8 10.00 4.80 -1.71
N ILE A 9 10.67 5.65 -0.91
CA ILE A 9 10.04 6.90 -0.45
C ILE A 9 9.86 7.90 -1.59
N PHE A 10 10.78 7.93 -2.56
CA PHE A 10 10.68 8.82 -3.72
C PHE A 10 9.48 8.50 -4.59
N TYR A 11 9.28 7.22 -4.93
CA TYR A 11 8.11 6.77 -5.69
C TYR A 11 6.82 6.82 -4.87
N SER A 12 6.88 6.48 -3.58
CA SER A 12 5.71 6.51 -2.69
C SER A 12 5.11 7.92 -2.54
N LEU A 13 5.95 8.96 -2.53
CA LEU A 13 5.49 10.35 -2.43
C LEU A 13 5.26 11.01 -3.80
N GLY A 14 5.58 10.35 -4.92
CA GLY A 14 5.41 10.92 -6.26
C GLY A 14 6.24 12.19 -6.50
N ILE A 15 7.42 12.30 -5.90
CA ILE A 15 8.27 13.50 -6.02
C ILE A 15 8.77 13.61 -7.47
N GLY A 16 8.64 14.80 -8.07
CA GLY A 16 9.15 15.08 -9.42
C GLY A 16 8.23 14.69 -10.58
N PHE A 17 7.06 14.10 -10.31
CA PHE A 17 6.07 13.73 -11.35
C PHE A 17 5.12 14.87 -11.77
N GLY A 18 5.25 16.06 -11.15
CA GLY A 18 4.44 17.24 -11.48
C GLY A 18 3.02 17.25 -10.88
N GLY A 19 2.49 16.11 -10.42
CA GLY A 19 1.17 16.04 -9.76
C GLY A 19 1.08 16.91 -8.51
N LEU A 20 2.04 16.77 -7.59
CA LEU A 20 2.12 17.63 -6.39
C LEU A 20 2.28 19.11 -6.72
N LEU A 21 3.04 19.45 -7.77
CA LEU A 21 3.24 20.83 -8.21
C LEU A 21 1.94 21.43 -8.76
N SER A 22 1.21 20.66 -9.56
CA SER A 22 -0.11 21.04 -10.08
C SER A 22 -1.10 21.29 -8.94
N MET A 23 -1.20 20.36 -7.98
CA MET A 23 -2.08 20.52 -6.81
C MET A 23 -1.69 21.74 -5.97
N ALA A 24 -0.39 21.95 -5.73
CA ALA A 24 0.10 23.10 -4.98
C ALA A 24 -0.15 24.43 -5.70
N SER A 25 -0.24 24.45 -7.04
CA SER A 25 -0.53 25.66 -7.82
C SER A 25 -1.93 26.23 -7.57
N TYR A 26 -2.86 25.40 -7.08
CA TYR A 26 -4.22 25.80 -6.71
C TYR A 26 -4.35 26.23 -5.24
N ASN A 27 -3.28 26.18 -4.44
CA ASN A 27 -3.31 26.65 -3.06
C ASN A 27 -3.43 28.18 -2.97
N LYS A 28 -3.96 28.67 -1.85
CA LYS A 28 -3.89 30.09 -1.50
C LYS A 28 -2.42 30.50 -1.29
N PHE A 29 -2.09 31.74 -1.66
CA PHE A 29 -0.72 32.25 -1.59
C PHE A 29 -0.14 32.26 -0.15
N ASP A 30 -0.98 32.45 0.85
CA ASP A 30 -0.65 32.47 2.27
C ASP A 30 -0.83 31.11 2.96
N ASN A 31 -1.08 30.03 2.20
CA ASN A 31 -1.24 28.69 2.76
C ASN A 31 0.06 28.16 3.37
N ASN A 32 -0.04 27.50 4.53
CA ASN A 32 1.11 26.88 5.17
C ASN A 32 1.44 25.51 4.55
N VAL A 33 2.16 25.54 3.43
CA VAL A 33 2.57 24.34 2.68
C VAL A 33 3.46 23.40 3.50
N VAL A 34 4.25 23.92 4.44
CA VAL A 34 5.15 23.11 5.28
C VAL A 34 4.34 22.19 6.19
N ARG A 35 3.29 22.73 6.83
CA ARG A 35 2.40 21.93 7.68
C ARG A 35 1.69 20.85 6.86
N ASP A 36 1.17 21.21 5.69
CA ASP A 36 0.44 20.27 4.84
C ASP A 36 1.38 19.15 4.34
N THR A 37 2.61 19.50 3.99
CA THR A 37 3.65 18.53 3.60
C THR A 37 3.95 17.54 4.73
N LEU A 38 4.10 18.02 5.97
CA LEU A 38 4.34 17.14 7.12
C LEU A 38 3.17 16.17 7.36
N ILE A 39 1.93 16.64 7.19
CA ILE A 39 0.73 15.80 7.32
C ILE A 39 0.70 14.74 6.23
N ILE A 40 0.94 15.12 4.96
CA ILE A 40 0.93 14.21 3.81
C ILE A 40 2.00 13.12 3.98
N VAL A 41 3.25 13.50 4.28
CA VAL A 41 4.35 12.54 4.42
C VAL A 41 4.11 11.60 5.61
N THR A 42 3.65 12.13 6.74
CA THR A 42 3.35 11.31 7.92
C THR A 42 2.20 10.35 7.65
N GLY A 43 1.13 10.83 7.01
CA GLY A 43 -0.02 10.01 6.61
C GLY A 43 0.39 8.87 5.68
N ASN A 44 1.17 9.17 4.64
CA ASN A 44 1.70 8.16 3.72
C ASN A 44 2.51 7.07 4.44
N CYS A 45 3.41 7.47 5.35
CA CYS A 45 4.22 6.53 6.12
C CYS A 45 3.36 5.65 7.06
N ILE A 46 2.38 6.24 7.76
CA ILE A 46 1.47 5.50 8.65
C ILE A 46 0.65 4.49 7.85
N THR A 47 0.08 4.91 6.71
CA THR A 47 -0.70 4.01 5.85
C THR A 47 0.14 2.85 5.36
N SER A 48 1.37 3.11 4.90
CA SER A 48 2.30 2.07 4.45
C SER A 48 2.68 1.09 5.57
N PHE A 49 2.92 1.61 6.78
CA PHE A 49 3.21 0.80 7.95
C PHE A 49 2.03 -0.09 8.35
N PHE A 50 0.81 0.48 8.37
CA PHE A 50 -0.41 -0.26 8.67
C PHE A 50 -0.72 -1.32 7.61
N ALA A 51 -0.58 -0.98 6.33
CA ALA A 51 -0.75 -1.92 5.22
C ALA A 51 0.22 -3.11 5.33
N GLY A 52 1.44 -2.88 5.81
CA GLY A 52 2.39 -3.94 6.14
C GLY A 52 1.80 -4.99 7.10
N PHE A 53 1.17 -4.58 8.20
CA PHE A 53 0.52 -5.53 9.11
C PHE A 53 -0.63 -6.30 8.45
N ALA A 54 -1.45 -5.62 7.64
CA ALA A 54 -2.54 -6.27 6.92
C ALA A 54 -2.02 -7.35 5.94
N ILE A 55 -0.95 -7.04 5.19
CA ILE A 55 -0.28 -7.96 4.26
C ILE A 55 0.34 -9.14 4.98
N PHE A 56 1.22 -8.88 5.93
CA PHE A 56 1.97 -9.96 6.58
C PHE A 56 1.10 -10.85 7.49
N SER A 57 0.00 -10.33 8.05
CA SER A 57 -0.93 -11.15 8.85
C SER A 57 -1.68 -12.19 8.00
N ILE A 58 -2.21 -11.79 6.85
CA ILE A 58 -2.91 -12.69 5.93
C ILE A 58 -1.96 -13.68 5.26
N LEU A 59 -0.77 -13.24 4.84
CA LEU A 59 0.26 -14.14 4.30
C LEU A 59 0.77 -15.11 5.36
N GLY A 60 0.96 -14.66 6.60
CA GLY A 60 1.30 -15.52 7.73
C GLY A 60 0.23 -16.60 7.99
N HIS A 61 -1.06 -16.23 7.90
CA HIS A 61 -2.15 -17.18 7.99
C HIS A 61 -2.12 -18.23 6.87
N MET A 62 -1.88 -17.80 5.62
CA MET A 62 -1.74 -18.71 4.49
C MET A 62 -0.55 -19.66 4.68
N ALA A 63 0.61 -19.13 5.05
CA ALA A 63 1.82 -19.93 5.29
C ALA A 63 1.57 -21.01 6.36
N TRP A 64 0.90 -20.63 7.46
CA TRP A 64 0.51 -21.55 8.52
C TRP A 64 -0.45 -22.65 8.04
N LYS A 65 -1.43 -22.31 7.18
CA LYS A 65 -2.36 -23.28 6.60
C LYS A 65 -1.71 -24.24 5.61
N LYS A 66 -0.77 -23.75 4.82
CA LYS A 66 -0.04 -24.54 3.80
C LYS A 66 1.16 -25.30 4.36
N GLY A 67 1.62 -24.99 5.58
CA GLY A 67 2.80 -25.59 6.18
C GLY A 67 4.11 -25.20 5.48
N VAL A 68 4.14 -24.03 4.83
CA VAL A 68 5.30 -23.50 4.10
C VAL A 68 5.87 -22.26 4.80
N ALA A 69 7.08 -21.82 4.43
CA ALA A 69 7.64 -20.61 5.00
C ALA A 69 6.91 -19.36 4.47
N VAL A 70 6.88 -18.28 5.25
CA VAL A 70 6.24 -17.01 4.82
C VAL A 70 6.89 -16.45 3.56
N GLY A 71 8.19 -16.69 3.36
CA GLY A 71 8.91 -16.29 2.15
C GLY A 71 8.40 -16.99 0.88
N ASP A 72 7.80 -18.18 0.99
CA ASP A 72 7.29 -18.94 -0.15
C ASP A 72 5.91 -18.44 -0.62
N VAL A 73 5.21 -17.68 0.22
CA VAL A 73 3.91 -17.07 -0.09
C VAL A 73 3.99 -15.56 -0.30
N ALA A 74 5.09 -14.93 0.13
CA ALA A 74 5.35 -13.50 -0.03
C ALA A 74 6.08 -13.24 -1.35
N ASP A 75 5.36 -13.37 -2.46
CA ASP A 75 5.86 -12.91 -3.76
C ASP A 75 5.93 -11.37 -3.80
N SER A 76 6.70 -10.80 -4.72
CA SER A 76 6.87 -9.35 -4.84
C SER A 76 6.20 -8.80 -6.12
N GLY A 77 5.75 -7.55 -6.07
CA GLY A 77 5.11 -6.90 -7.21
C GLY A 77 3.64 -7.32 -7.42
N PRO A 78 3.11 -7.23 -8.66
CA PRO A 78 1.69 -7.46 -8.95
C PRO A 78 1.21 -8.87 -8.58
N GLY A 79 2.09 -9.88 -8.62
CA GLY A 79 1.76 -11.26 -8.24
C GLY A 79 1.28 -11.38 -6.78
N LEU A 80 1.81 -10.53 -5.88
CA LEU A 80 1.37 -10.49 -4.49
C LEU A 80 -0.11 -10.10 -4.38
N ALA A 81 -0.51 -9.05 -5.09
CA ALA A 81 -1.86 -8.50 -5.01
C ALA A 81 -2.88 -9.33 -5.80
N PHE A 82 -2.48 -9.95 -6.92
CA PHE A 82 -3.42 -10.62 -7.83
C PHE A 82 -3.38 -12.15 -7.79
N VAL A 83 -2.44 -12.76 -7.07
CA VAL A 83 -2.35 -14.23 -6.93
C VAL A 83 -2.34 -14.64 -5.46
N ALA A 84 -1.31 -14.22 -4.72
CA ALA A 84 -1.14 -14.64 -3.32
C ALA A 84 -2.27 -14.12 -2.41
N TYR A 85 -2.66 -12.85 -2.56
CA TYR A 85 -3.73 -12.26 -1.76
C TYR A 85 -5.10 -12.90 -2.00
N PRO A 86 -5.60 -13.03 -3.24
CA PRO A 86 -6.88 -13.68 -3.50
C PRO A 86 -6.92 -15.13 -2.99
N GLU A 87 -5.82 -15.86 -3.13
CA GLU A 87 -5.71 -17.21 -2.58
C GLU A 87 -5.76 -17.19 -1.04
N ALA A 88 -5.14 -16.21 -0.38
CA ALA A 88 -5.18 -16.08 1.08
C ALA A 88 -6.57 -15.72 1.59
N LEU A 89 -7.26 -14.81 0.88
CA LEU A 89 -8.63 -14.41 1.19
C LEU A 89 -9.64 -15.56 0.98
N ALA A 90 -9.37 -16.45 0.02
CA ALA A 90 -10.20 -17.64 -0.21
C ALA A 90 -10.19 -18.63 0.97
N LEU A 91 -9.16 -18.59 1.83
CA LEU A 91 -9.06 -19.42 3.04
C LEU A 91 -9.88 -18.87 4.22
N LEU A 92 -10.34 -17.62 4.16
CA LEU A 92 -11.10 -16.98 5.23
C LEU A 92 -12.60 -17.33 5.15
N PRO A 93 -13.29 -17.47 6.30
CA PRO A 93 -14.74 -17.58 6.31
C PRO A 93 -15.36 -16.28 5.77
N GLY A 94 -16.34 -16.40 4.86
CA GLY A 94 -16.94 -15.24 4.20
C GLY A 94 -16.04 -14.59 3.14
N SER A 95 -15.18 -15.38 2.49
CA SER A 95 -14.20 -14.94 1.47
C SER A 95 -14.73 -13.95 0.43
N PHE A 96 -16.00 -14.07 0.02
CA PHE A 96 -16.61 -13.14 -0.94
C PHE A 96 -16.59 -11.67 -0.47
N ILE A 97 -16.85 -11.41 0.81
CA ILE A 97 -16.87 -10.04 1.37
C ILE A 97 -15.45 -9.47 1.33
N TRP A 98 -14.48 -10.26 1.79
CA TRP A 98 -13.08 -9.84 1.86
C TRP A 98 -12.49 -9.59 0.48
N SER A 99 -12.80 -10.44 -0.50
CA SER A 99 -12.38 -10.25 -1.89
C SER A 99 -12.98 -8.97 -2.48
N ILE A 100 -14.28 -8.70 -2.27
CA ILE A 100 -14.90 -7.46 -2.74
C ILE A 100 -14.22 -6.24 -2.11
N LEU A 101 -14.03 -6.22 -0.78
CA LEU A 101 -13.38 -5.12 -0.08
C LEU A 101 -11.94 -4.91 -0.55
N PHE A 102 -11.19 -5.99 -0.78
CA PHE A 102 -9.81 -5.93 -1.24
C PHE A 102 -9.70 -5.37 -2.66
N PHE A 103 -10.51 -5.84 -3.61
CA PHE A 103 -10.48 -5.32 -4.97
C PHE A 103 -11.07 -3.90 -5.07
N LEU A 104 -12.06 -3.56 -4.24
CA LEU A 104 -12.54 -2.19 -4.12
C LEU A 104 -11.43 -1.27 -3.61
N MET A 105 -10.67 -1.70 -2.60
CA MET A 105 -9.51 -0.97 -2.09
C MET A 105 -8.45 -0.75 -3.18
N LEU A 106 -8.07 -1.79 -3.94
CA LEU A 106 -7.13 -1.66 -5.06
C LEU A 106 -7.65 -0.71 -6.14
N PHE A 107 -8.95 -0.73 -6.43
CA PHE A 107 -9.56 0.21 -7.37
C PHE A 107 -9.49 1.65 -6.85
N THR A 108 -9.81 1.87 -5.58
CA THR A 108 -9.75 3.21 -4.97
C THR A 108 -8.35 3.74 -4.77
N LEU A 109 -7.33 2.88 -4.67
CA LEU A 109 -5.91 3.27 -4.61
C LEU A 109 -5.30 3.58 -5.98
N GLY A 110 -5.97 3.17 -7.06
CA GLY A 110 -5.52 3.40 -8.43
C GLY A 110 -6.22 4.59 -9.10
N ILE A 111 -7.29 5.12 -8.49
CA ILE A 111 -8.10 6.21 -9.06
C ILE A 111 -7.67 7.59 -8.55
N ASP A 112 -7.15 7.66 -7.32
CA ASP A 112 -6.66 8.88 -6.68
C ASP A 112 -5.24 9.24 -7.12
#